data_AF-G7V9D3-F1
#
_entry.id   AF-G7V9D3-F1
#
_cell.length_a   1.000
_cell.length_b   1.000
_cell.length_c   1.000
_cell.angle_alpha   90.00
_cell.angle_beta   90.00
_cell.angle_gamma   90.00
#
_symmetry.space_group_name_H-M   'P 1'
#
loop_
_entity.id
_entity.type
_entity.pdbx_description
1 polymer ?
#
loop_
_entity_poly.entity_id
_entity_poly.type
_entity_poly.pdbx_seq_one_letter_code
_entity_poly.pdbx_strand_id
1 'polypeptide(L)'
;MVKNSRLLRFSVQGVFLVLLTWIGYRHQVVGGGPSGIPPVDAFCPFGGLEGLFQVMTSGVWLRRLAPSSLILFLLLVGVTLVLGRAFCGWICPLGTLGEWSASLGRKMGIKPKKLPKSIDGPLRYLKYLILAAIIGGTWKLGTLVWRNYDPWVAWMHLSAFFEAFPEKPGGFIVLFLTVIGASFFIERFWCRYLCPLGAFLAILQKASLTKITRSERSCVHCHNCGRSCPVELDPENVEVERSAECIACGRCAENCPIDGTLFFGIKKKKLSVSLVGLATVLLLLGGIATARLSGLWQTFAPIPSSITGPAAVDSLYGWMTITQMAEVLHVSPKEFLKLGGLDESTPLDVRVKDIPGIDDEALKERIREALSAQEASKKTSSFIPSPEEIKGSMTMRQVEEIYKVHGEEVFTLAGWPDNLSKEKPLKDLAVELGKEVSQIRDAVKKLLEKNQ
;
A
#
# COMPACT_ATOMS: atom_id res chain seq x y z
N MET A 1 17.29 7.06 40.06
CA MET A 1 16.65 6.14 39.08
C MET A 1 16.51 6.71 37.66
N VAL A 2 16.73 8.01 37.42
CA VAL A 2 16.47 8.67 36.12
C VAL A 2 17.59 8.51 35.07
N LYS A 3 18.87 8.42 35.47
CA LYS A 3 20.00 8.26 34.53
C LYS A 3 19.93 7.00 33.64
N ASN A 4 19.31 5.92 34.14
CA ASN A 4 19.23 4.65 33.41
C ASN A 4 18.20 4.68 32.27
N SER A 5 17.19 5.56 32.31
CA SER A 5 16.12 5.59 31.29
C SER A 5 16.61 6.19 29.97
N ARG A 6 17.48 7.20 30.03
CA ARG A 6 18.05 7.82 28.82
C ARG A 6 18.90 6.82 28.05
N LEU A 7 19.82 6.14 28.75
CA LEU A 7 20.67 5.11 28.13
C LEU A 7 19.81 3.99 27.54
N LEU A 8 18.82 3.51 28.30
CA LEU A 8 17.88 2.49 27.82
C LEU A 8 17.18 2.91 26.53
N ARG A 9 16.67 4.15 26.45
CA ARG A 9 15.99 4.65 25.25
C ARG A 9 16.92 4.70 24.05
N PHE A 10 18.14 5.21 24.21
CA PHE A 10 19.13 5.24 23.13
C PHE A 10 19.52 3.82 22.69
N SER A 11 19.65 2.88 23.62
CA SER A 11 19.91 1.47 23.30
C SER A 11 18.75 0.84 22.52
N VAL A 12 17.50 1.04 22.95
CA VAL A 12 16.31 0.55 22.21
C VAL A 12 16.27 1.13 20.80
N GLN A 13 16.44 2.45 20.67
CA GLN A 13 16.49 3.12 19.36
C GLN A 13 17.58 2.54 18.45
N GLY A 14 18.79 2.34 18.98
CA GLY A 14 19.92 1.78 18.24
C GLY A 14 19.68 0.33 17.81
N VAL A 15 19.17 -0.50 18.71
CA VAL A 15 18.84 -1.91 18.41
C VAL A 15 17.82 -2.01 17.29
N PHE A 16 16.71 -1.26 17.36
CA PHE A 16 15.69 -1.29 16.30
C PHE A 16 16.19 -0.70 14.99
N LEU A 17 16.99 0.36 15.03
CA LEU A 17 17.58 0.95 13.83
C LEU A 17 18.47 -0.08 13.12
N VAL A 18 19.42 -0.69 13.83
CA VAL A 18 20.33 -1.71 13.27
C VAL A 18 19.57 -2.93 12.78
N LEU A 19 18.61 -3.43 13.56
CA LEU A 19 17.79 -4.59 13.18
C LEU A 19 17.01 -4.34 11.88
N LEU A 20 16.35 -3.20 11.76
CA LEU A 20 15.55 -2.88 10.57
C LEU A 20 16.44 -2.63 9.34
N THR A 21 17.58 -1.95 9.51
CA THR A 21 18.57 -1.81 8.42
C THR A 21 19.11 -3.17 7.97
N TRP A 22 19.39 -4.07 8.91
CA TRP A 22 19.84 -5.42 8.59
C TRP A 22 18.79 -6.20 7.80
N ILE A 23 17.50 -6.07 8.17
CA ILE A 23 16.39 -6.67 7.41
C ILE A 23 16.32 -6.08 5.99
N GLY A 24 16.46 -4.76 5.84
CA GLY A 24 16.49 -4.10 4.53
C GLY A 24 17.65 -4.58 3.66
N TYR A 25 18.86 -4.59 4.20
CA TYR A 25 20.05 -5.13 3.53
C TYR A 25 19.84 -6.58 3.08
N ARG A 26 19.36 -7.43 3.98
CA ARG A 26 19.14 -8.84 3.67
C ARG A 26 18.02 -9.04 2.63
N HIS A 27 16.98 -8.20 2.62
CA HIS A 27 15.94 -8.21 1.58
C HIS A 27 16.52 -7.97 0.18
N GLN A 28 17.49 -7.07 0.07
CA GLN A 28 18.16 -6.77 -1.20
C GLN A 28 19.09 -7.90 -1.64
N VAL A 29 19.91 -8.43 -0.72
CA VAL A 29 20.93 -9.44 -1.05
C VAL A 29 20.32 -10.83 -1.30
N VAL A 30 19.40 -11.27 -0.45
CA VAL A 30 18.81 -12.63 -0.56
C VAL A 30 17.65 -12.64 -1.57
N GLY A 31 17.03 -11.48 -1.81
CA GLY A 31 15.82 -11.35 -2.62
C GLY A 31 14.53 -11.69 -1.86
N GLY A 32 13.39 -11.24 -2.41
CA GLY A 32 12.05 -11.52 -1.88
C GLY A 32 11.51 -12.92 -2.25
N GLY A 33 10.46 -13.36 -1.54
CA GLY A 33 9.70 -14.58 -1.80
C GLY A 33 9.33 -15.35 -0.51
N PRO A 34 8.41 -16.33 -0.55
CA PRO A 34 7.92 -17.07 0.64
C PRO A 34 9.00 -17.72 1.50
N SER A 35 10.11 -18.12 0.88
CA SER A 35 11.33 -18.66 1.51
C SER A 35 12.46 -17.64 1.71
N GLY A 36 12.30 -16.43 1.14
CA GLY A 36 13.22 -15.30 1.25
C GLY A 36 12.77 -14.28 2.31
N ILE A 37 13.26 -13.04 2.21
CA ILE A 37 12.92 -12.00 3.19
C ILE A 37 11.73 -11.19 2.70
N PRO A 38 10.72 -10.95 3.57
CA PRO A 38 9.53 -10.19 3.20
C PRO A 38 9.83 -8.86 2.51
N PRO A 39 8.93 -8.42 1.60
CA PRO A 39 8.99 -7.08 1.03
C PRO A 39 9.09 -6.02 2.14
N VAL A 40 9.83 -4.95 1.88
CA VAL A 40 10.02 -3.87 2.86
C VAL A 40 8.71 -3.23 3.32
N ASP A 41 7.67 -3.32 2.49
CA ASP A 41 6.32 -2.81 2.76
C ASP A 41 5.58 -3.65 3.80
N ALA A 42 5.91 -4.93 3.92
CA ALA A 42 5.33 -5.83 4.91
C ALA A 42 5.65 -5.38 6.35
N PHE A 43 6.70 -4.57 6.51
CA PHE A 43 7.14 -4.00 7.78
C PHE A 43 6.78 -2.52 7.95
N CYS A 44 6.12 -1.89 6.96
CA CYS A 44 5.70 -0.49 7.04
C CYS A 44 4.29 -0.37 7.66
N PRO A 45 4.14 0.17 8.88
CA PRO A 45 2.81 0.33 9.48
C PRO A 45 1.96 1.37 8.74
N PHE A 46 2.58 2.34 8.04
CA PHE A 46 1.83 3.30 7.25
C PHE A 46 1.20 2.67 6.00
N GLY A 47 1.86 1.70 5.38
CA GLY A 47 1.27 0.93 4.29
C GLY A 47 -0.02 0.24 4.74
N GLY A 48 -0.07 -0.31 5.97
CA GLY A 48 -1.29 -0.89 6.54
C GLY A 48 -2.48 0.07 6.58
N LEU A 49 -2.23 1.37 6.84
CA LEU A 49 -3.27 2.41 6.79
C LEU A 49 -3.78 2.63 5.36
N GLU A 50 -2.88 2.75 4.38
CA GLU A 50 -3.26 2.91 2.96
C GLU A 50 -4.05 1.69 2.45
N GLY A 51 -3.65 0.48 2.86
CA GLY A 51 -4.33 -0.77 2.51
C GLY A 51 -5.70 -0.93 3.15
N LEU A 52 -5.85 -0.55 4.42
CA LEU A 52 -7.12 -0.66 5.14
C LEU A 52 -8.23 0.14 4.46
N PHE A 53 -7.92 1.35 3.98
CA PHE A 53 -8.89 2.19 3.27
C PHE A 53 -9.42 1.52 2.01
N GLN A 54 -8.53 0.91 1.20
CA GLN A 54 -8.98 0.22 -0.02
C GLN A 54 -9.78 -1.05 0.26
N VAL A 55 -9.40 -1.84 1.28
CA VAL A 55 -10.14 -3.05 1.67
C VAL A 55 -11.57 -2.68 2.09
N MET A 56 -11.73 -1.59 2.85
CA MET A 56 -13.05 -1.12 3.29
C MET A 56 -13.94 -0.64 2.14
N THR A 57 -13.38 -0.05 1.08
CA THR A 57 -14.18 0.56 0.00
C THR A 57 -14.37 -0.34 -1.22
N SER A 58 -13.37 -1.17 -1.56
CA SER A 58 -13.37 -1.97 -2.79
C SER A 58 -13.57 -3.47 -2.54
N GLY A 59 -13.45 -3.93 -1.29
CA GLY A 59 -13.48 -5.36 -0.96
C GLY A 59 -12.30 -6.17 -1.52
N VAL A 60 -11.37 -5.52 -2.24
CA VAL A 60 -10.20 -6.15 -2.86
C VAL A 60 -8.96 -5.84 -2.03
N TRP A 61 -8.16 -6.88 -1.78
CA TRP A 61 -6.86 -6.74 -1.12
C TRP A 61 -5.81 -6.32 -2.16
N LEU A 62 -5.12 -5.20 -1.93
CA LEU A 62 -4.09 -4.70 -2.85
C LEU A 62 -2.96 -5.72 -3.04
N ARG A 63 -2.55 -5.90 -4.31
CA ARG A 63 -1.40 -6.68 -4.80
C ARG A 63 -0.26 -6.74 -3.79
N ARG A 64 0.21 -5.59 -3.25
CA ARG A 64 1.49 -5.48 -2.53
C ARG A 64 1.41 -5.30 -1.01
N LEU A 65 0.23 -5.32 -0.40
CA LEU A 65 0.10 -5.14 1.04
C LEU A 65 0.08 -6.49 1.73
N ALA A 66 1.11 -6.78 2.52
CA ALA A 66 1.10 -7.97 3.34
C ALA A 66 0.11 -7.79 4.50
N PRO A 67 -0.67 -8.82 4.91
CA PRO A 67 -1.46 -8.78 6.13
C PRO A 67 -0.67 -8.32 7.37
N SER A 68 0.64 -8.59 7.40
CA SER A 68 1.54 -8.09 8.44
C SER A 68 1.59 -6.56 8.56
N SER A 69 1.49 -5.80 7.47
CA SER A 69 1.50 -4.33 7.54
C SER A 69 0.24 -3.79 8.21
N LEU A 70 -0.92 -4.42 7.97
CA LEU A 70 -2.18 -4.09 8.65
C LEU A 70 -2.10 -4.45 10.13
N ILE A 71 -1.55 -5.63 10.47
CA ILE A 71 -1.37 -6.03 11.86
C ILE A 71 -0.45 -5.04 12.58
N LEU A 72 0.67 -4.66 11.97
CA LEU A 72 1.56 -3.63 12.52
C LEU A 72 0.84 -2.30 12.72
N PHE A 73 0.06 -1.86 11.74
CA PHE A 73 -0.75 -0.65 11.85
C PHE A 73 -1.70 -0.71 13.05
N LEU A 74 -2.46 -1.80 13.20
CA LEU A 74 -3.41 -1.99 14.31
C LEU A 74 -2.70 -2.08 15.66
N LEU A 75 -1.55 -2.74 15.74
CA LEU A 75 -0.71 -2.75 16.93
C LEU A 75 -0.22 -1.35 17.29
N LEU A 76 0.20 -0.54 16.31
CA LEU A 76 0.59 0.85 16.53
C LEU A 76 -0.58 1.71 17.01
N VAL A 77 -1.79 1.50 16.47
CA VAL A 77 -3.02 2.14 16.96
C VAL A 77 -3.26 1.78 18.42
N GLY A 78 -3.26 0.49 18.75
CA GLY A 78 -3.46 0.00 20.12
C GLY A 78 -2.43 0.55 21.10
N VAL A 79 -1.14 0.46 20.76
CA VAL A 79 -0.04 1.03 21.56
C VAL A 79 -0.21 2.54 21.71
N THR A 80 -0.63 3.26 20.66
CA THR A 80 -0.84 4.70 20.73
C THR A 80 -2.00 5.08 21.65
N LEU A 81 -3.09 4.32 21.63
CA LEU A 81 -4.21 4.54 22.52
C LEU A 81 -3.86 4.23 23.99
N VAL A 82 -2.99 3.25 24.26
CA VAL A 82 -2.61 2.90 25.64
C VAL A 82 -1.48 3.77 26.17
N LEU A 83 -0.36 3.85 25.44
CA LEU A 83 0.90 4.46 25.89
C LEU A 83 1.21 5.81 25.22
N GLY A 84 0.29 6.33 24.41
CA GLY A 84 0.57 7.48 23.55
C GLY A 84 1.53 7.11 22.42
N ARG A 85 2.04 8.11 21.71
CA ARG A 85 2.96 7.97 20.57
C ARG A 85 4.38 7.51 20.95
N ALA A 86 4.51 6.67 21.97
CA ALA A 86 5.78 6.15 22.48
C ALA A 86 6.56 5.40 21.40
N PHE A 87 5.89 4.75 20.44
CA PHE A 87 6.53 4.17 19.25
C PHE A 87 7.44 5.19 18.52
N CYS A 88 6.95 6.42 18.29
CA CYS A 88 7.72 7.47 17.61
C CYS A 88 8.94 7.95 18.42
N GLY A 89 8.88 7.85 19.75
CA GLY A 89 9.94 8.27 20.66
C GLY A 89 10.99 7.19 20.96
N TRP A 90 10.61 5.92 20.90
CA TRP A 90 11.43 4.78 21.37
C TRP A 90 11.87 3.82 20.27
N ILE A 91 11.03 3.56 19.26
CA ILE A 91 11.22 2.43 18.32
C ILE A 91 11.40 2.90 16.88
N CYS A 92 10.66 3.91 16.43
CA CYS A 92 10.60 4.34 15.04
C CYS A 92 11.98 4.73 14.47
N PRO A 93 12.49 4.07 13.41
CA PRO A 93 13.83 4.35 12.88
C PRO A 93 13.95 5.75 12.28
N LEU A 94 12.93 6.26 11.58
CA LEU A 94 12.94 7.63 11.03
C LEU A 94 12.99 8.68 12.16
N GLY A 95 12.32 8.41 13.28
CA GLY A 95 12.40 9.25 14.47
C GLY A 95 13.78 9.23 15.12
N THR A 96 14.40 8.05 15.17
CA THR A 96 15.78 7.86 15.64
C THR A 96 16.77 8.61 14.76
N LEU A 97 16.70 8.44 13.43
CA LEU A 97 17.56 9.13 12.46
C LEU A 97 17.47 10.65 12.64
N GLY A 98 16.26 11.21 12.78
CA GLY A 98 16.09 12.64 13.02
C GLY A 98 16.68 13.12 14.36
N GLU A 99 16.47 12.38 15.46
CA GLU A 99 17.04 12.76 16.77
C GLU A 99 18.57 12.62 16.82
N TRP A 100 19.11 11.58 16.19
CA TRP A 100 20.55 11.34 16.15
C TRP A 100 21.25 12.32 15.20
N SER A 101 20.62 12.67 14.06
CA SER A 101 21.11 13.73 13.17
C SER A 101 21.19 15.08 13.89
N ALA A 102 20.16 15.44 14.65
CA ALA A 102 20.19 16.65 15.49
C ALA A 102 21.30 16.60 16.55
N SER A 103 21.50 15.43 17.17
CA SER A 103 22.55 15.24 18.18
C SER A 103 23.95 15.32 17.58
N LEU A 104 24.16 14.75 16.40
CA LEU A 104 25.39 14.86 15.63
C LEU A 104 25.64 16.30 15.19
N GLY A 105 24.62 16.99 14.68
CA GLY A 105 24.71 18.41 14.31
C GLY A 105 25.17 19.29 15.46
N ARG A 106 24.59 19.12 16.66
CA ARG A 106 25.05 19.82 17.87
C ARG A 106 26.50 19.52 18.21
N LYS A 107 26.95 18.26 18.06
CA LYS A 107 28.35 17.87 18.28
C LYS A 107 29.29 18.49 17.24
N MET A 108 28.81 18.70 16.02
CA MET A 108 29.52 19.40 14.93
C MET A 108 29.45 20.93 15.04
N GLY A 109 28.85 21.48 16.10
CA GLY A 109 28.74 22.94 16.31
C GLY A 109 27.58 23.61 15.57
N ILE A 110 26.69 22.84 14.91
CA ILE A 110 25.48 23.37 14.26
C ILE A 110 24.48 23.76 15.36
N LYS A 111 24.15 25.06 15.42
CA LYS A 111 23.20 25.59 16.38
C LYS A 111 21.77 25.21 15.97
N PRO A 112 20.95 24.63 16.87
CA PRO A 112 19.57 24.32 16.57
C PRO A 112 18.77 25.60 16.30
N LYS A 113 17.96 25.60 15.25
CA LYS A 113 17.06 26.69 14.89
C LYS A 113 15.68 26.40 15.46
N LYS A 114 15.11 27.40 16.16
CA LYS A 114 13.71 27.38 16.59
C LYS A 114 12.91 28.25 15.64
N LEU A 115 11.83 27.72 15.09
CA LEU A 115 10.92 28.51 14.27
C LEU A 115 10.04 29.38 15.19
N PRO A 116 9.72 30.62 14.80
CA PRO A 116 8.76 31.43 15.54
C PRO A 116 7.40 30.72 15.57
N LYS A 117 6.65 30.87 16.68
CA LYS A 117 5.36 30.19 16.89
C LYS A 117 4.34 30.45 15.77
N SER A 118 4.42 31.62 15.14
CA SER A 118 3.58 32.01 13.99
C SER A 118 3.80 31.15 12.75
N ILE A 119 4.99 30.57 12.56
CA ILE A 119 5.32 29.67 11.45
C ILE A 119 5.22 28.21 11.91
N ASP A 120 5.75 27.89 13.08
CA ASP A 120 5.78 26.52 13.60
C ASP A 120 4.38 25.91 13.73
N GLY A 121 3.41 26.68 14.26
CA GLY A 121 2.03 26.22 14.45
C GLY A 121 1.38 25.79 13.13
N PRO A 122 1.21 26.69 12.15
CA PRO A 122 0.64 26.37 10.84
C PRO A 122 1.40 25.26 10.11
N LEU A 123 2.74 25.26 10.16
CA LEU A 123 3.54 24.27 9.46
C LEU A 123 3.33 22.85 10.00
N ARG A 124 2.98 22.69 11.29
CA ARG A 124 2.61 21.38 11.86
C ARG A 124 1.32 20.83 11.28
N TYR A 125 0.47 21.65 10.66
CA TYR A 125 -0.73 21.17 9.99
C TYR A 125 -0.46 20.57 8.61
N LEU A 126 0.72 20.84 8.03
CA LEU A 126 1.11 20.35 6.70
C LEU A 126 1.09 18.82 6.60
N LYS A 127 1.50 18.10 7.65
CA LYS A 127 1.44 16.63 7.69
C LYS A 127 0.02 16.07 7.54
N TYR A 128 -1.00 16.81 7.96
CA TYR A 128 -2.40 16.40 7.79
C TYR A 128 -2.88 16.65 6.36
N LEU A 129 -2.40 17.73 5.71
CA LEU A 129 -2.63 17.96 4.28
C LEU A 129 -1.97 16.86 3.45
N ILE A 130 -0.72 16.49 3.78
CA ILE A 130 -0.02 15.37 3.14
C ILE A 130 -0.78 14.06 3.35
N LEU A 131 -1.23 13.77 4.57
CA LEU A 131 -2.04 12.59 4.86
C LEU A 131 -3.33 12.58 4.01
N ALA A 132 -4.06 13.69 3.96
CA ALA A 132 -5.28 13.81 3.17
C ALA A 132 -5.02 13.64 1.67
N ALA A 133 -3.92 14.22 1.15
CA ALA A 133 -3.52 14.08 -0.24
C ALA A 133 -3.13 12.63 -0.59
N ILE A 134 -2.43 11.92 0.31
CA ILE A 134 -2.10 10.50 0.14
C ILE A 134 -3.37 9.67 0.10
N ILE A 135 -4.27 9.82 1.08
CA ILE A 135 -5.51 9.04 1.13
C ILE A 135 -6.39 9.33 -0.10
N GLY A 136 -6.56 10.62 -0.46
CA GLY A 136 -7.34 11.02 -1.63
C GLY A 136 -6.72 10.58 -2.96
N GLY A 137 -5.40 10.62 -3.08
CA GLY A 137 -4.67 10.14 -4.25
C GLY A 137 -4.76 8.62 -4.40
N THR A 138 -4.54 7.88 -3.31
CA THR A 138 -4.66 6.41 -3.27
C THR A 138 -6.08 5.97 -3.59
N TRP A 139 -7.10 6.76 -3.19
CA TRP A 139 -8.48 6.52 -3.56
C TRP A 139 -8.75 6.72 -5.06
N LYS A 140 -8.27 7.82 -5.65
CA LYS A 140 -8.52 8.15 -7.05
C LYS A 140 -7.76 7.25 -8.02
N LEU A 141 -6.52 6.90 -7.70
CA LEU A 141 -5.61 6.18 -8.60
C LEU A 141 -5.59 4.67 -8.36
N GLY A 142 -6.20 4.17 -7.27
CA GLY A 142 -6.20 2.75 -6.91
C GLY A 142 -4.82 2.19 -6.58
N THR A 143 -3.78 3.02 -6.46
CA THR A 143 -2.38 2.63 -6.27
C THR A 143 -1.75 3.34 -5.08
N LEU A 144 -0.66 2.80 -4.53
CA LEU A 144 0.08 3.42 -3.41
C LEU A 144 0.91 4.60 -3.91
N VAL A 145 0.30 5.78 -4.04
CA VAL A 145 0.96 7.00 -4.54
C VAL A 145 2.11 7.45 -3.63
N TRP A 146 2.01 7.16 -2.33
CA TRP A 146 3.03 7.54 -1.35
C TRP A 146 4.34 6.76 -1.50
N ARG A 147 4.28 5.53 -2.00
CA ARG A 147 5.41 4.60 -2.03
C ARG A 147 6.68 5.20 -2.63
N ASN A 148 6.55 5.98 -3.71
CA ASN A 148 7.68 6.59 -4.41
C ASN A 148 8.36 7.71 -3.62
N TYR A 149 7.67 8.29 -2.63
CA TYR A 149 8.15 9.38 -1.78
C TYR A 149 8.37 8.93 -0.33
N ASP A 150 8.13 7.66 -0.01
CA ASP A 150 8.20 7.14 1.35
C ASP A 150 9.67 7.01 1.81
N PRO A 151 10.12 7.79 2.81
CA PRO A 151 11.48 7.66 3.33
C PRO A 151 11.72 6.31 4.04
N TRP A 152 10.66 5.60 4.44
CA TRP A 152 10.80 4.22 4.94
C TRP A 152 11.33 3.29 3.85
N VAL A 153 10.73 3.32 2.66
CA VAL A 153 11.15 2.47 1.54
C VAL A 153 12.58 2.81 1.14
N ALA A 154 12.92 4.10 1.06
CA ALA A 154 14.27 4.55 0.76
C ALA A 154 15.30 4.09 1.80
N TRP A 155 14.97 4.18 3.10
CA TRP A 155 15.83 3.69 4.17
C TRP A 155 16.09 2.20 4.06
N MET A 156 15.05 1.41 3.82
CA MET A 156 15.16 -0.04 3.67
C MET A 156 15.95 -0.43 2.41
N HIS A 157 16.05 0.47 1.43
CA HIS A 157 16.81 0.26 0.20
C HIS A 157 18.21 0.91 0.19
N LEU A 158 18.69 1.40 1.33
CA LEU A 158 19.91 2.20 1.39
C LEU A 158 21.17 1.49 0.86
N SER A 159 21.28 0.17 1.03
CA SER A 159 22.45 -0.59 0.53
C SER A 159 22.51 -0.69 -1.00
N ALA A 160 21.41 -0.47 -1.72
CA ALA A 160 21.37 -0.39 -3.18
C ALA A 160 21.23 1.06 -3.66
N PHE A 161 21.67 2.05 -2.87
CA PHE A 161 21.46 3.47 -3.16
C PHE A 161 21.86 3.88 -4.58
N PHE A 162 23.06 3.48 -5.05
CA PHE A 162 23.57 3.89 -6.36
C PHE A 162 22.76 3.35 -7.53
N GLU A 163 22.13 2.18 -7.37
CA GLU A 163 21.28 1.55 -8.39
C GLU A 163 19.83 2.04 -8.29
N ALA A 164 19.31 2.17 -7.07
CA ALA A 164 17.92 2.53 -6.82
C ALA A 164 17.62 4.03 -6.96
N PHE A 165 18.61 4.90 -6.74
CA PHE A 165 18.43 6.35 -6.78
C PHE A 165 18.08 6.88 -8.19
N PRO A 166 18.76 6.47 -9.28
CA PRO A 166 18.42 6.89 -10.63
C PRO A 166 16.98 6.53 -11.04
N GLU A 167 16.48 5.37 -10.61
CA GLU A 167 15.14 4.90 -10.95
C GLU A 167 14.05 5.61 -10.13
N LYS A 168 14.24 5.72 -8.81
CA LYS A 168 13.21 6.21 -7.86
C LYS A 168 13.82 7.17 -6.83
N PRO A 169 14.16 8.41 -7.24
CA PRO A 169 14.87 9.35 -6.36
C PRO A 169 13.98 9.92 -5.23
N GLY A 170 12.65 9.92 -5.39
CA GLY A 170 11.72 10.63 -4.50
C GLY A 170 11.90 10.32 -3.01
N GLY A 171 11.85 9.05 -2.62
CA GLY A 171 12.00 8.64 -1.23
C GLY A 171 13.38 8.96 -0.64
N PHE A 172 14.46 8.84 -1.45
CA PHE A 172 15.81 9.20 -1.03
C PHE A 172 15.96 10.71 -0.81
N ILE A 173 15.40 11.53 -1.70
CA ILE A 173 15.35 12.99 -1.55
C ILE A 173 14.65 13.35 -0.24
N VAL A 174 13.48 12.76 0.03
CA VAL A 174 12.75 12.98 1.28
C VAL A 174 13.58 12.55 2.50
N LEU A 175 14.17 11.36 2.47
CA LEU A 175 15.00 10.83 3.55
C LEU A 175 16.20 11.76 3.85
N PHE A 176 17.03 12.05 2.85
CA PHE A 176 18.25 12.82 3.05
C PHE A 176 18.01 14.30 3.31
N LEU A 177 17.07 14.95 2.61
CA LEU A 177 16.83 16.38 2.80
C LEU A 177 16.01 16.67 4.05
N THR A 178 15.02 15.84 4.40
CA THR A 178 14.07 16.17 5.47
C THR A 178 14.27 15.36 6.76
N VAL A 179 14.42 14.03 6.66
CA VAL A 179 14.58 13.19 7.87
C VAL A 179 15.96 13.41 8.48
N ILE A 180 17.00 13.46 7.64
CA ILE A 180 18.39 13.63 8.07
C ILE A 180 18.80 15.12 8.01
N GLY A 181 18.82 15.71 6.81
CA GLY A 181 19.36 17.05 6.54
C GLY A 181 18.70 18.15 7.36
N ALA A 182 17.39 18.33 7.24
CA ALA A 182 16.66 19.34 8.01
C ALA A 182 16.74 19.09 9.53
N SER A 183 16.90 17.82 9.96
CA SER A 183 17.06 17.48 11.37
C SER A 183 18.36 17.97 12.01
N PHE A 184 19.40 18.30 11.22
CA PHE A 184 20.59 18.98 11.73
C PHE A 184 20.26 20.36 12.32
N PHE A 185 19.26 21.05 11.76
CA PHE A 185 18.86 22.40 12.17
C PHE A 185 17.63 22.39 13.07
N ILE A 186 16.61 21.61 12.72
CA ILE A 186 15.33 21.53 13.43
C ILE A 186 15.12 20.08 13.85
N GLU A 187 15.34 19.78 15.13
CA GLU A 187 15.22 18.41 15.64
C GLU A 187 13.84 17.81 15.29
N ARG A 188 13.86 16.61 14.70
CA ARG A 188 12.67 15.88 14.23
C ARG A 188 11.80 16.64 13.23
N PHE A 189 12.40 17.42 12.31
CA PHE A 189 11.71 18.17 11.26
C PHE A 189 10.63 17.35 10.53
N TRP A 190 11.01 16.19 9.99
CA TRP A 190 10.09 15.27 9.31
C TRP A 190 8.86 14.93 10.17
N CYS A 191 9.07 14.51 11.41
CA CYS A 191 8.00 14.10 12.31
C CYS A 191 7.08 15.26 12.73
N ARG A 192 7.60 16.50 12.76
CA ARG A 192 6.84 17.70 13.11
C ARG A 192 5.92 18.14 11.97
N TYR A 193 6.42 18.12 10.74
CA TYR A 193 5.78 18.84 9.62
C TYR A 193 5.31 17.98 8.47
N LEU A 194 5.91 16.81 8.23
CA LEU A 194 5.72 16.07 6.97
C LEU A 194 5.22 14.63 7.13
N CYS A 195 5.46 13.99 8.28
CA CYS A 195 5.19 12.56 8.47
C CYS A 195 3.69 12.23 8.49
N PRO A 196 3.15 11.50 7.49
CA PRO A 196 1.73 11.20 7.42
C PRO A 196 1.28 10.19 8.49
N LEU A 197 2.13 9.19 8.80
CA LEU A 197 1.90 8.30 9.94
C LEU A 197 1.85 9.08 11.26
N GLY A 198 2.74 10.07 11.41
CA GLY A 198 2.76 10.95 12.57
C GLY A 198 1.51 11.82 12.68
N ALA A 199 0.94 12.26 11.55
CA ALA A 199 -0.32 12.99 11.51
C ALA A 199 -1.49 12.12 12.03
N PHE A 200 -1.60 10.89 11.52
CA PHE A 200 -2.64 9.96 11.95
C PHE A 200 -2.54 9.62 13.45
N LEU A 201 -1.35 9.24 13.92
CA LEU A 201 -1.14 8.90 15.34
C LEU A 201 -1.28 10.12 16.26
N ALA A 202 -1.07 11.35 15.78
CA ALA A 202 -1.30 12.57 16.55
C ALA A 202 -2.79 12.81 16.86
N ILE A 203 -3.70 12.37 15.99
CA ILE A 203 -5.15 12.39 16.27
C ILE A 203 -5.46 11.45 17.44
N LEU A 204 -4.91 10.22 17.39
CA LEU A 204 -5.11 9.21 18.43
C LEU A 204 -4.45 9.59 19.77
N GLN A 205 -3.33 10.32 19.73
CA GLN A 205 -2.64 10.82 20.92
C GLN A 205 -3.55 11.62 21.86
N LYS A 206 -4.56 12.33 21.34
CA LYS A 206 -5.50 13.09 22.19
C LYS A 206 -6.33 12.15 23.08
N ALA A 207 -6.65 10.96 22.57
CA ALA A 207 -7.41 9.92 23.25
C ALA A 207 -6.53 8.94 24.06
N SER A 208 -5.21 9.12 24.08
CA SER A 208 -4.31 8.17 24.74
C SER A 208 -4.52 8.12 26.27
N LEU A 209 -4.49 6.92 26.86
CA LEU A 209 -4.67 6.72 28.30
C LEU A 209 -3.46 7.22 29.11
N THR A 210 -2.25 7.08 28.56
CA THR A 210 -1.01 7.51 29.19
C THR A 210 -0.56 8.85 28.65
N LYS A 211 -0.35 9.82 29.53
CA LYS A 211 0.05 11.19 29.14
C LYS A 211 1.13 11.73 30.08
N ILE A 212 1.98 12.62 29.58
CA ILE A 212 2.90 13.39 30.44
C ILE A 212 2.07 14.38 31.25
N THR A 213 2.24 14.36 32.57
CA THR A 213 1.58 15.27 33.50
C THR A 213 2.64 15.98 34.35
N ARG A 214 2.44 17.28 34.57
CA ARG A 214 3.25 18.11 35.47
C ARG A 214 2.55 18.22 36.82
N SER A 215 3.30 18.02 37.91
CA SER A 215 2.86 18.40 39.24
C SER A 215 3.26 19.83 39.53
N GLU A 216 2.29 20.73 39.60
CA GLU A 216 2.52 22.15 39.87
C GLU A 216 3.19 22.39 41.23
N ARG A 217 2.78 21.64 42.25
CA ARG A 217 3.31 21.76 43.63
C ARG A 217 4.81 21.51 43.75
N SER A 218 5.41 20.74 42.85
CA SER A 218 6.84 20.40 42.87
C SER A 218 7.64 21.12 41.80
N CYS A 219 6.98 21.92 40.94
CA CYS A 219 7.63 22.59 39.84
C CYS A 219 8.35 23.85 40.30
N VAL A 220 9.65 23.95 39.99
CA VAL A 220 10.50 25.11 40.30
C VAL A 220 10.68 26.08 39.13
N HIS A 221 9.85 25.98 38.09
CA HIS A 221 9.82 26.90 36.93
C HIS A 221 11.19 27.11 36.25
N CYS A 222 11.98 26.04 36.14
CA CYS A 222 13.33 26.11 35.55
C CYS A 222 13.35 26.08 34.01
N HIS A 223 12.22 25.87 33.33
CA HIS A 223 12.08 25.77 31.88
C HIS A 223 12.92 24.67 31.18
N ASN A 224 13.60 23.80 31.92
CA ASN A 224 14.44 22.73 31.34
C ASN A 224 13.62 21.71 30.55
N CYS A 225 12.39 21.42 31.00
CA CYS A 225 11.48 20.51 30.32
C CYS A 225 11.17 20.97 28.88
N GLY A 226 10.87 22.26 28.68
CA GLY A 226 10.64 22.85 27.36
C GLY A 226 11.91 22.89 26.49
N ARG A 227 13.05 23.28 27.07
CA ARG A 227 14.35 23.28 26.36
C ARG A 227 14.78 21.89 25.89
N SER A 228 14.39 20.85 26.62
CA SER A 228 14.74 19.46 26.31
C SER A 228 13.75 18.76 25.37
N CYS A 229 12.59 19.34 25.07
CA CYS A 229 11.56 18.68 24.29
C CYS A 229 11.92 18.66 22.79
N PRO A 230 12.06 17.48 22.16
CA PRO A 230 12.50 17.38 20.76
C PRO A 230 11.45 17.88 19.76
N VAL A 231 10.20 18.06 20.19
CA VAL A 231 9.10 18.61 19.38
C VAL A 231 8.69 20.01 19.84
N GLU A 232 9.52 20.67 20.67
CA GLU A 232 9.34 22.04 21.16
C GLU A 232 8.00 22.30 21.87
N LEU A 233 7.46 21.27 22.55
CA LEU A 233 6.40 21.49 23.52
C LEU A 233 7.00 22.12 24.78
N ASP A 234 6.17 22.89 25.46
CA ASP A 234 6.49 23.53 26.73
C ASP A 234 5.64 22.92 27.85
N PRO A 235 6.11 21.84 28.52
CA PRO A 235 5.34 21.16 29.56
C PRO A 235 5.03 22.00 30.80
N GLU A 236 5.66 23.17 30.92
CA GLU A 236 5.42 24.09 32.01
C GLU A 236 4.15 24.91 31.78
N ASN A 237 4.04 25.51 30.59
CA ASN A 237 2.97 26.45 30.24
C ASN A 237 1.83 25.81 29.43
N VAL A 238 2.07 24.68 28.78
CA VAL A 238 1.09 23.98 27.96
C VAL A 238 0.77 22.64 28.59
N GLU A 239 -0.52 22.34 28.68
CA GLU A 239 -1.01 21.01 29.04
C GLU A 239 -0.62 20.01 27.95
N VAL A 240 0.54 19.35 28.13
CA VAL A 240 1.04 18.31 27.22
C VAL A 240 0.01 17.20 27.02
N GLU A 241 -0.82 16.95 28.05
CA GLU A 241 -1.92 15.99 28.00
C GLU A 241 -2.97 16.29 26.91
N ARG A 242 -3.13 17.55 26.50
CA ARG A 242 -4.06 17.94 25.42
C ARG A 242 -3.36 18.09 24.07
N SER A 243 -2.03 18.02 24.05
CA SER A 243 -1.25 18.18 22.84
C SER A 243 -1.22 16.91 21.99
N ALA A 244 -1.61 17.07 20.73
CA ALA A 244 -1.46 16.02 19.70
C ALA A 244 0.01 15.73 19.37
N GLU A 245 0.91 16.68 19.65
CA GLU A 245 2.30 16.66 19.18
C GLU A 245 3.25 15.82 20.04
N CYS A 246 2.85 15.48 21.27
CA CYS A 246 3.69 14.73 22.19
C CYS A 246 4.01 13.33 21.61
N ILE A 247 5.31 13.00 21.55
CA ILE A 247 5.81 11.69 21.09
C ILE A 247 6.11 10.70 22.24
N ALA A 248 5.66 11.02 23.47
CA ALA A 248 5.89 10.21 24.66
C ALA A 248 7.34 9.70 24.84
N CYS A 249 8.34 10.51 24.46
CA CYS A 249 9.75 10.14 24.56
C CYS A 249 10.32 10.24 25.99
N GLY A 250 9.65 10.97 26.89
CA GLY A 250 10.04 11.10 28.30
C GLY A 250 11.20 12.06 28.60
N ARG A 251 11.88 12.65 27.59
CA ARG A 251 13.03 13.55 27.80
C ARG A 251 12.76 14.71 28.76
N CYS A 252 11.54 15.26 28.76
CA CYS A 252 11.18 16.34 29.67
C CYS A 252 11.15 15.89 31.15
N ALA A 253 10.77 14.64 31.42
CA ALA A 253 10.85 14.05 32.75
C ALA A 253 12.29 13.69 33.13
N GLU A 254 13.09 13.22 32.17
CA GLU A 254 14.50 12.84 32.41
C GLU A 254 15.40 14.03 32.73
N ASN A 255 15.13 15.18 32.13
CA ASN A 255 15.90 16.41 32.34
C ASN A 255 15.28 17.32 33.42
N CYS A 256 14.24 16.87 34.12
CA CYS A 256 13.67 17.62 35.22
C CYS A 256 14.60 17.53 36.44
N PRO A 257 14.98 18.66 37.08
CA PRO A 257 15.88 18.64 38.24
C PRO A 257 15.21 18.09 39.51
N ILE A 258 13.88 18.09 39.58
CA ILE A 258 13.10 17.58 40.71
C ILE A 258 12.43 16.27 40.28
N ASP A 259 12.84 15.17 40.91
CA ASP A 259 12.32 13.84 40.62
C ASP A 259 10.81 13.76 40.88
N GLY A 260 10.07 13.21 39.93
CA GLY A 260 8.62 12.99 40.07
C GLY A 260 7.74 14.22 39.81
N THR A 261 8.31 15.37 39.43
CA THR A 261 7.55 16.54 38.98
C THR A 261 6.88 16.31 37.63
N LEU A 262 7.60 15.68 36.69
CA LEU A 262 7.06 15.25 35.40
C LEU A 262 7.07 13.72 35.34
N PHE A 263 5.92 13.13 35.03
CA PHE A 263 5.75 11.69 34.96
C PHE A 263 4.70 11.32 33.92
N PHE A 264 4.68 10.06 33.51
CA PHE A 264 3.58 9.53 32.71
C PHE A 264 2.45 9.11 33.65
N GLY A 265 1.23 9.62 33.44
CA GLY A 265 0.06 9.31 34.26
C GLY A 265 -0.95 8.45 33.50
N ILE A 266 -1.50 7.43 34.17
CA ILE A 266 -2.76 6.78 33.80
C ILE A 266 -3.70 6.88 35.00
N LYS A 267 -4.75 7.70 34.89
CA LYS A 267 -5.68 7.99 36.00
C LYS A 267 -4.89 8.42 37.25
N LYS A 268 -4.91 7.62 38.33
CA LYS A 268 -4.21 7.90 39.60
C LYS A 268 -2.79 7.30 39.69
N LYS A 269 -2.36 6.51 38.70
CA LYS A 269 -1.06 5.82 38.73
C LYS A 269 0.01 6.63 38.00
N LYS A 270 1.18 6.78 38.64
CA LYS A 270 2.39 7.34 38.03
C LYS A 270 3.22 6.22 37.43
N LEU A 271 3.65 6.39 36.19
CA LEU A 271 4.49 5.48 35.44
C LEU A 271 5.84 6.14 35.16
N SER A 272 6.91 5.34 35.25
CA SER A 272 8.25 5.79 34.90
C SER A 272 8.45 5.82 33.39
N VAL A 273 9.41 6.65 32.94
CA VAL A 273 9.79 6.75 31.51
C VAL A 273 10.21 5.38 30.96
N SER A 274 11.07 4.65 31.69
CA SER A 274 11.52 3.31 31.30
C SER A 274 10.38 2.31 31.18
N LEU A 275 9.40 2.35 32.08
CA LEU A 275 8.26 1.43 32.04
C LEU A 275 7.43 1.67 30.79
N VAL A 276 7.15 2.92 30.41
CA VAL A 276 6.42 3.25 29.18
C VAL A 276 7.20 2.77 27.95
N GLY A 277 8.52 3.00 27.91
CA GLY A 277 9.37 2.54 26.82
C GLY A 277 9.41 1.02 26.67
N LEU A 278 9.68 0.30 27.76
CA LEU A 278 9.71 -1.17 27.76
C LEU A 278 8.34 -1.78 27.46
N ALA A 279 7.26 -1.23 28.02
CA ALA A 279 5.91 -1.66 27.71
C ALA A 279 5.58 -1.46 26.23
N THR A 280 6.05 -0.38 25.60
CA THR A 280 5.88 -0.16 24.15
C THR A 280 6.57 -1.27 23.35
N VAL A 281 7.82 -1.61 23.70
CA VAL A 281 8.57 -2.70 23.05
C VAL A 281 7.88 -4.04 23.26
N LEU A 282 7.49 -4.36 24.49
CA LEU A 282 6.83 -5.62 24.84
C LEU A 282 5.47 -5.79 24.17
N LEU A 283 4.64 -4.75 24.15
CA LEU A 283 3.34 -4.80 23.48
C LEU A 283 3.48 -4.97 21.97
N LEU A 284 4.46 -4.29 21.36
CA LEU A 284 4.69 -4.40 19.92
C LEU A 284 5.25 -5.79 19.55
N LEU A 285 6.32 -6.23 20.21
CA LEU A 285 6.93 -7.55 19.94
C LEU A 285 6.01 -8.70 20.34
N GLY A 286 5.32 -8.58 21.47
CA GLY A 286 4.32 -9.55 21.92
C GLY A 286 3.16 -9.64 20.94
N GLY A 287 2.64 -8.51 20.45
CA GLY A 287 1.60 -8.49 19.41
C GLY A 287 2.04 -9.15 18.11
N ILE A 288 3.27 -8.88 17.65
CA ILE A 288 3.86 -9.55 16.47
C ILE A 288 4.01 -11.05 16.72
N ALA A 289 4.50 -11.46 17.89
CA ALA A 289 4.66 -12.87 18.25
C ALA A 289 3.31 -13.60 18.29
N THR A 290 2.29 -13.02 18.91
CA THR A 290 0.93 -13.57 18.94
C THR A 290 0.37 -13.73 17.52
N ALA A 291 0.52 -12.70 16.67
CA ALA A 291 0.08 -12.78 15.28
C ALA A 291 0.80 -13.88 14.48
N ARG A 292 2.08 -14.13 14.77
CA ARG A 292 2.83 -15.23 14.17
C ARG A 292 2.34 -16.59 14.64
N LEU A 293 2.14 -16.74 15.95
CA LEU A 293 1.66 -17.99 16.55
C LEU A 293 0.22 -18.33 16.13
N SER A 294 -0.62 -17.33 15.90
CA SER A 294 -1.99 -17.53 15.42
C SER A 294 -2.10 -17.71 13.90
N GLY A 295 -0.98 -17.68 13.15
CA GLY A 295 -0.98 -17.80 11.70
C GLY A 295 -1.50 -16.57 10.95
N LEU A 296 -1.86 -15.49 11.66
CA LEU A 296 -2.33 -14.23 11.05
C LEU A 296 -1.20 -13.42 10.41
N TRP A 297 0.04 -13.64 10.86
CA TRP A 297 1.21 -12.93 10.34
C TRP A 297 1.63 -13.49 8.98
N GLN A 298 1.03 -12.95 7.92
CA GLN A 298 1.44 -13.23 6.54
C GLN A 298 2.19 -12.02 5.99
N THR A 299 3.39 -12.28 5.47
CA THR A 299 4.31 -11.25 4.96
C THR A 299 4.26 -11.08 3.45
N PHE A 300 3.37 -11.82 2.80
CA PHE A 300 3.09 -11.76 1.37
C PHE A 300 1.58 -11.61 1.21
N ALA A 301 1.14 -10.88 0.18
CA ALA A 301 -0.27 -10.86 -0.14
C ALA A 301 -0.70 -12.26 -0.57
N PRO A 302 -1.80 -12.81 -0.04
CA PRO A 302 -2.36 -14.05 -0.56
C PRO A 302 -2.73 -13.83 -2.03
N ILE A 303 -2.34 -14.78 -2.90
CA ILE A 303 -2.72 -14.77 -4.31
C ILE A 303 -4.25 -14.93 -4.35
N PRO A 304 -5.01 -13.94 -4.85
CA PRO A 304 -6.46 -14.09 -4.95
C PRO A 304 -6.76 -15.13 -6.03
N SER A 305 -7.29 -16.29 -5.66
CA SER A 305 -7.67 -17.37 -6.59
C SER A 305 -8.85 -16.99 -7.51
N SER A 306 -9.39 -15.78 -7.38
CA SER A 306 -10.57 -15.28 -8.10
C SER A 306 -10.24 -14.27 -9.19
N ILE A 307 -9.00 -13.77 -9.28
CA ILE A 307 -8.60 -12.83 -10.33
C ILE A 307 -8.08 -13.64 -11.52
N THR A 308 -8.81 -13.61 -12.62
CA THR A 308 -8.45 -14.25 -13.88
C THR A 308 -8.20 -13.22 -14.99
N GLY A 309 -7.55 -13.61 -16.07
CA GLY A 309 -7.33 -12.76 -17.24
C GLY A 309 -6.22 -11.70 -17.05
N PRO A 310 -6.24 -10.59 -17.80
CA PRO A 310 -5.21 -9.55 -17.78
C PRO A 310 -4.97 -8.94 -16.40
N ALA A 311 -6.01 -8.90 -15.55
CA ALA A 311 -5.90 -8.42 -14.17
C ALA A 311 -5.06 -9.35 -13.29
N ALA A 312 -4.94 -10.64 -13.62
CA ALA A 312 -4.11 -11.60 -12.87
C ALA A 312 -2.61 -11.35 -13.05
N VAL A 313 -2.22 -10.69 -14.16
CA VAL A 313 -0.84 -10.21 -14.37
C VAL A 313 -0.42 -9.25 -13.27
N ASP A 314 -1.42 -8.59 -12.67
CA ASP A 314 -1.19 -7.79 -11.47
C ASP A 314 -0.90 -8.60 -10.22
N SER A 315 -0.70 -9.91 -10.28
CA SER A 315 -0.25 -10.70 -9.14
C SER A 315 1.17 -11.27 -9.35
N LEU A 316 1.81 -10.98 -10.48
CA LEU A 316 3.15 -11.47 -10.81
C LEU A 316 4.26 -10.58 -10.22
N TYR A 317 5.36 -11.20 -9.78
CA TYR A 317 6.51 -10.51 -9.20
C TYR A 317 7.82 -11.03 -9.77
N GLY A 318 8.81 -10.16 -10.06
CA GLY A 318 10.10 -10.58 -10.61
C GLY A 318 10.89 -11.59 -9.76
N TRP A 319 10.59 -11.74 -8.46
CA TRP A 319 11.19 -12.79 -7.63
C TRP A 319 10.55 -14.17 -7.84
N MET A 320 9.39 -14.26 -8.48
CA MET A 320 8.73 -15.53 -8.78
C MET A 320 9.50 -16.26 -9.88
N THR A 321 9.44 -17.58 -9.85
CA THR A 321 9.86 -18.42 -10.98
C THR A 321 8.79 -18.41 -12.06
N ILE A 322 9.16 -18.76 -13.29
CA ILE A 322 8.18 -18.87 -14.39
C ILE A 322 7.08 -19.88 -14.04
N THR A 323 7.43 -20.96 -13.34
CA THR A 323 6.48 -21.95 -12.82
C THR A 323 5.44 -21.31 -11.90
N GLN A 324 5.89 -20.51 -10.92
CA GLN A 324 5.01 -19.82 -9.99
C GLN A 324 4.14 -18.77 -10.70
N MET A 325 4.70 -18.05 -11.69
CA MET A 325 3.93 -17.07 -12.45
C MET A 325 2.85 -17.72 -13.32
N ALA A 326 3.16 -18.86 -13.93
CA ALA A 326 2.21 -19.65 -14.70
C ALA A 326 1.04 -20.16 -13.83
N GLU A 327 1.34 -20.63 -12.62
CA GLU A 327 0.32 -21.04 -11.63
C GLU A 327 -0.64 -19.89 -11.27
N VAL A 328 -0.11 -18.68 -11.03
CA VAL A 328 -0.92 -17.50 -10.70
C VAL A 328 -1.86 -17.11 -11.84
N LEU A 329 -1.42 -17.26 -13.08
CA LEU A 329 -2.25 -16.98 -14.26
C LEU A 329 -3.16 -18.15 -14.65
N HIS A 330 -3.07 -19.28 -13.95
CA HIS A 330 -3.75 -20.52 -14.31
C HIS A 330 -3.46 -20.99 -15.75
N VAL A 331 -2.24 -20.78 -16.22
CA VAL A 331 -1.76 -21.22 -17.55
C VAL A 331 -0.61 -22.23 -17.39
N SER A 332 -0.34 -23.00 -18.44
CA SER A 332 0.83 -23.90 -18.41
C SER A 332 2.16 -23.10 -18.49
N PRO A 333 3.28 -23.60 -17.93
CA PRO A 333 4.58 -22.91 -18.07
C PRO A 333 4.99 -22.65 -19.51
N LYS A 334 4.66 -23.55 -20.45
CA LYS A 334 4.92 -23.37 -21.88
C LYS A 334 4.08 -22.24 -22.49
N GLU A 335 2.81 -22.17 -22.10
CA GLU A 335 1.93 -21.09 -22.52
C GLU A 335 2.37 -19.74 -21.95
N PHE A 336 2.86 -19.72 -20.71
CA PHE A 336 3.46 -18.53 -20.11
C PHE A 336 4.68 -18.03 -20.91
N LEU A 337 5.60 -18.92 -21.28
CA LEU A 337 6.77 -18.57 -22.11
C LEU A 337 6.33 -17.94 -23.44
N LYS A 338 5.33 -18.54 -24.09
CA LYS A 338 4.77 -18.03 -25.34
C LYS A 338 4.11 -16.66 -25.17
N LEU A 339 3.30 -16.46 -24.12
CA LEU A 339 2.68 -15.17 -23.81
C LEU A 339 3.72 -14.08 -23.51
N GLY A 340 4.82 -14.45 -22.85
CA GLY A 340 5.92 -13.55 -22.50
C GLY A 340 6.92 -13.27 -23.62
N GLY A 341 6.83 -13.99 -24.75
CA GLY A 341 7.80 -13.93 -25.85
C GLY A 341 9.19 -14.45 -25.45
N LEU A 342 9.24 -15.44 -24.56
CA LEU A 342 10.47 -16.04 -24.05
C LEU A 342 10.78 -17.35 -24.79
N ASP A 343 12.08 -17.66 -24.94
CA ASP A 343 12.54 -18.90 -25.56
C ASP A 343 12.13 -20.13 -24.72
N GLU A 344 11.88 -21.27 -25.35
CA GLU A 344 11.60 -22.55 -24.70
C GLU A 344 12.77 -23.02 -23.83
N SER A 345 14.00 -22.57 -24.09
CA SER A 345 15.18 -22.86 -23.28
C SER A 345 15.27 -22.03 -21.99
N THR A 346 14.32 -21.12 -21.72
CA THR A 346 14.36 -20.27 -20.54
C THR A 346 14.16 -21.09 -19.25
N PRO A 347 15.03 -20.97 -18.24
CA PRO A 347 14.91 -21.73 -17.00
C PRO A 347 13.58 -21.46 -16.26
N LEU A 348 12.84 -22.52 -15.92
CA LEU A 348 11.49 -22.42 -15.33
C LEU A 348 11.49 -22.25 -13.80
N ASP A 349 12.60 -22.57 -13.16
CA ASP A 349 12.83 -22.64 -11.71
C ASP A 349 13.76 -21.53 -11.20
N VAL A 350 14.28 -20.70 -12.10
CA VAL A 350 15.05 -19.50 -11.77
C VAL A 350 14.10 -18.31 -11.61
N ARG A 351 14.43 -17.40 -10.69
CA ARG A 351 13.65 -16.17 -10.46
C ARG A 351 13.79 -15.27 -11.69
N VAL A 352 12.68 -14.73 -12.20
CA VAL A 352 12.69 -13.93 -13.43
C VAL A 352 13.70 -12.78 -13.39
N LYS A 353 13.83 -12.10 -12.24
CA LYS A 353 14.80 -11.01 -12.03
C LYS A 353 16.27 -11.43 -12.13
N ASP A 354 16.56 -12.72 -11.95
CA ASP A 354 17.92 -13.28 -11.99
C ASP A 354 18.24 -13.83 -13.39
N ILE A 355 17.29 -13.78 -14.35
CA ILE A 355 17.50 -14.25 -15.73
C ILE A 355 18.11 -13.12 -16.57
N PRO A 356 19.31 -13.31 -17.17
CA PRO A 356 19.97 -12.28 -17.97
C PRO A 356 19.11 -11.84 -19.16
N GLY A 357 18.96 -10.52 -19.33
CA GLY A 357 18.27 -9.94 -20.48
C GLY A 357 16.74 -9.84 -20.36
N ILE A 358 16.15 -10.24 -19.23
CA ILE A 358 14.71 -10.12 -18.99
C ILE A 358 14.43 -8.99 -18.01
N ASP A 359 13.75 -7.95 -18.48
CA ASP A 359 13.11 -6.93 -17.64
C ASP A 359 11.73 -7.46 -17.18
N ASP A 360 11.51 -7.54 -15.86
CA ASP A 360 10.31 -8.14 -15.29
C ASP A 360 9.06 -7.27 -15.43
N GLU A 361 9.18 -5.95 -15.54
CA GLU A 361 8.03 -5.07 -15.82
C GLU A 361 7.67 -5.13 -17.31
N ALA A 362 8.67 -5.12 -18.19
CA ALA A 362 8.44 -5.29 -19.63
C ALA A 362 7.80 -6.67 -19.95
N LEU A 363 8.22 -7.72 -19.26
CA LEU A 363 7.62 -9.06 -19.40
C LEU A 363 6.14 -9.07 -18.97
N LYS A 364 5.80 -8.42 -17.85
CA LYS A 364 4.41 -8.33 -17.38
C LYS A 364 3.54 -7.60 -18.41
N GLU A 365 4.03 -6.50 -18.98
CA GLU A 365 3.26 -5.74 -19.97
C GLU A 365 2.94 -6.59 -21.20
N ARG A 366 3.94 -7.31 -21.75
CA ARG A 366 3.74 -8.23 -22.88
C ARG A 366 2.67 -9.28 -22.59
N ILE A 367 2.71 -9.87 -21.39
CA ILE A 367 1.72 -10.89 -20.99
C ILE A 367 0.33 -10.27 -20.82
N ARG A 368 0.23 -9.05 -20.26
CA ARG A 368 -1.05 -8.34 -20.12
C ARG A 368 -1.68 -8.04 -21.47
N GLU A 369 -0.89 -7.57 -22.42
CA GLU A 369 -1.33 -7.31 -23.80
C GLU A 369 -1.81 -8.61 -24.47
N ALA A 370 -1.03 -9.69 -24.36
CA ALA A 370 -1.37 -10.98 -24.96
C ALA A 370 -2.67 -11.57 -24.40
N LEU A 371 -2.88 -11.53 -23.08
CA LEU A 371 -4.12 -11.97 -22.45
C LEU A 371 -5.32 -11.08 -22.85
N SER A 372 -5.11 -9.78 -22.96
CA SER A 372 -6.16 -8.84 -23.37
C SER A 372 -6.60 -9.09 -24.82
N ALA A 373 -5.65 -9.42 -25.69
CA ALA A 373 -5.93 -9.79 -27.07
C ALA A 373 -6.69 -11.12 -27.17
N GLN A 374 -6.35 -12.11 -26.34
CA GLN A 374 -7.10 -13.38 -26.27
C GLN A 374 -8.55 -13.18 -25.79
N GLU A 375 -8.76 -12.35 -24.77
CA GLU A 375 -10.11 -12.02 -24.29
C GLU A 375 -10.95 -11.29 -25.35
N ALA A 376 -10.34 -10.34 -26.07
CA ALA A 376 -11.00 -9.64 -27.16
C ALA A 376 -11.44 -10.61 -28.27
N SER A 377 -10.59 -11.56 -28.66
CA SER A 377 -10.90 -12.59 -29.66
C SER A 377 -12.02 -13.53 -29.21
N LYS A 378 -12.05 -13.91 -27.93
CA LYS A 378 -13.08 -14.80 -27.35
C LYS A 378 -14.46 -14.14 -27.30
N LYS A 379 -14.51 -12.83 -27.03
CA LYS A 379 -15.76 -12.04 -26.99
C LYS A 379 -16.43 -11.89 -28.35
N THR A 380 -15.64 -11.87 -29.44
CA THR A 380 -16.14 -11.84 -30.81
C THR A 380 -16.71 -13.19 -31.27
N SER A 381 -16.28 -14.30 -30.67
CA SER A 381 -16.72 -15.65 -31.05
C SER A 381 -18.02 -16.12 -30.38
N SER A 382 -18.53 -15.45 -29.34
CA SER A 382 -19.61 -15.99 -28.49
C SER A 382 -20.96 -15.25 -28.57
N PHE A 383 -21.17 -14.32 -29.50
CA PHE A 383 -22.42 -13.57 -29.61
C PHE A 383 -23.13 -13.89 -30.93
N ILE A 384 -23.96 -14.93 -30.94
CA ILE A 384 -25.05 -15.04 -31.93
C ILE A 384 -26.22 -14.26 -31.31
N PRO A 385 -26.61 -13.09 -31.86
CA PRO A 385 -27.72 -12.29 -31.32
C PRO A 385 -29.02 -13.10 -31.29
N SER A 386 -29.99 -12.79 -30.42
CA SER A 386 -31.28 -13.50 -30.46
C SER A 386 -31.94 -13.33 -31.85
N PRO A 387 -32.63 -14.33 -32.43
CA PRO A 387 -33.42 -14.17 -33.65
C PRO A 387 -34.47 -13.04 -33.60
N GLU A 388 -34.87 -12.62 -32.40
CA GLU A 388 -35.75 -11.47 -32.18
C GLU A 388 -35.11 -10.13 -32.63
N GLU A 389 -33.78 -10.07 -32.73
CA GLU A 389 -33.03 -8.88 -33.14
C GLU A 389 -32.94 -8.69 -34.66
N ILE A 390 -33.46 -9.62 -35.47
CA ILE A 390 -33.49 -9.47 -36.92
C ILE A 390 -34.40 -8.29 -37.29
N LYS A 391 -33.82 -7.25 -37.88
CA LYS A 391 -34.53 -6.03 -38.31
C LYS A 391 -34.93 -6.14 -39.77
N GLY A 392 -36.02 -5.49 -40.15
CA GLY A 392 -36.44 -5.42 -41.56
C GLY A 392 -35.43 -4.72 -42.47
N SER A 393 -34.51 -3.93 -41.93
CA SER A 393 -33.41 -3.33 -42.68
C SER A 393 -32.28 -4.31 -43.04
N MET A 394 -32.28 -5.52 -42.48
CA MET A 394 -31.29 -6.55 -42.78
C MET A 394 -31.64 -7.25 -44.09
N THR A 395 -30.63 -7.81 -44.75
CA THR A 395 -30.77 -8.67 -45.94
C THR A 395 -30.70 -10.14 -45.54
N MET A 396 -31.21 -11.05 -46.38
CA MET A 396 -31.13 -12.48 -46.07
C MET A 396 -29.68 -12.98 -45.99
N ARG A 397 -28.78 -12.43 -46.83
CA ARG A 397 -27.35 -12.75 -46.78
C ARG A 397 -26.70 -12.43 -45.42
N GLN A 398 -27.08 -11.31 -44.81
CA GLN A 398 -26.62 -10.94 -43.47
C GLN A 398 -27.18 -11.88 -42.40
N VAL A 399 -28.42 -12.34 -42.56
CA VAL A 399 -29.04 -13.32 -41.66
C VAL A 399 -28.35 -14.69 -41.78
N GLU A 400 -28.03 -15.15 -43.00
CA GLU A 400 -27.24 -16.37 -43.24
C GLU A 400 -25.87 -16.31 -42.54
N GLU A 401 -25.17 -15.18 -42.66
CA GLU A 401 -23.82 -15.01 -42.08
C GLU A 401 -23.80 -14.99 -40.55
N ILE A 402 -24.79 -14.30 -39.94
CA ILE A 402 -24.90 -14.11 -38.49
C ILE A 402 -25.37 -15.40 -37.80
N TYR A 403 -26.37 -16.07 -38.36
CA TYR A 403 -27.02 -17.21 -37.72
C TYR A 403 -26.56 -18.56 -38.28
N LYS A 404 -25.68 -18.57 -39.29
CA LYS A 404 -25.16 -19.78 -39.95
C LYS A 404 -26.27 -20.71 -40.48
N VAL A 405 -27.30 -20.11 -41.07
CA VAL A 405 -28.44 -20.81 -41.69
C VAL A 405 -28.47 -20.59 -43.20
N HIS A 406 -29.20 -21.44 -43.94
CA HIS A 406 -29.43 -21.26 -45.37
C HIS A 406 -30.71 -20.47 -45.65
N GLY A 407 -30.60 -19.37 -46.40
CA GLY A 407 -31.68 -18.40 -46.62
C GLY A 407 -32.86 -18.96 -47.40
N GLU A 408 -32.65 -19.92 -48.30
CA GLU A 408 -33.72 -20.64 -49.00
C GLU A 408 -34.58 -21.48 -48.04
N GLU A 409 -33.94 -22.11 -47.06
CA GLU A 409 -34.61 -22.87 -46.02
C GLU A 409 -35.39 -21.94 -45.08
N VAL A 410 -34.80 -20.80 -44.71
CA VAL A 410 -35.45 -19.75 -43.90
C VAL A 410 -36.68 -19.19 -44.61
N PHE A 411 -36.58 -18.87 -45.92
CA PHE A 411 -37.72 -18.37 -46.68
C PHE A 411 -38.84 -19.41 -46.76
N THR A 412 -38.50 -20.66 -47.08
CA THR A 412 -39.48 -21.76 -47.17
C THR A 412 -40.21 -21.95 -45.84
N LEU A 413 -39.50 -21.96 -44.72
CA LEU A 413 -40.08 -22.10 -43.38
C LEU A 413 -40.90 -20.89 -42.94
N ALA A 414 -40.55 -19.69 -43.38
CA ALA A 414 -41.35 -18.49 -43.21
C ALA A 414 -42.57 -18.45 -44.16
N GLY A 415 -42.67 -19.40 -45.10
CA GLY A 415 -43.69 -19.48 -46.15
C GLY A 415 -43.46 -18.50 -47.30
N TRP A 416 -42.29 -17.89 -47.41
CA TRP A 416 -41.91 -16.97 -48.50
C TRP A 416 -41.40 -17.78 -49.72
N PRO A 417 -41.55 -17.29 -50.96
CA PRO A 417 -40.91 -17.92 -52.12
C PRO A 417 -39.40 -18.10 -51.92
N ASP A 418 -38.86 -19.23 -52.33
CA ASP A 418 -37.45 -19.62 -52.14
C ASP A 418 -36.49 -18.91 -53.12
N ASN A 419 -37.01 -18.38 -54.22
CA ASN A 419 -36.26 -17.71 -55.28
C ASN A 419 -36.09 -16.18 -55.10
N LEU A 420 -36.25 -15.67 -53.87
CA LEU A 420 -36.16 -14.24 -53.58
C LEU A 420 -34.70 -13.74 -53.54
N SER A 421 -34.49 -12.48 -53.92
CA SER A 421 -33.17 -11.85 -53.85
C SER A 421 -32.67 -11.76 -52.41
N LYS A 422 -31.52 -12.38 -52.14
CA LYS A 422 -30.89 -12.40 -50.81
C LYS A 422 -30.23 -11.06 -50.42
N GLU A 423 -30.12 -10.13 -51.37
CA GLU A 423 -29.44 -8.84 -51.22
C GLU A 423 -30.42 -7.67 -50.99
N LYS A 424 -31.72 -7.89 -51.21
CA LYS A 424 -32.75 -6.89 -50.88
C LYS A 424 -33.03 -6.87 -49.35
N PRO A 425 -33.35 -5.70 -48.77
CA PRO A 425 -33.81 -5.63 -47.39
C PRO A 425 -35.10 -6.43 -47.15
N LEU A 426 -35.17 -7.14 -46.03
CA LEU A 426 -36.32 -8.00 -45.68
C LEU A 426 -37.63 -7.23 -45.56
N LYS A 427 -37.59 -5.97 -45.14
CA LYS A 427 -38.74 -5.05 -45.11
C LYS A 427 -39.34 -4.86 -46.50
N ASP A 428 -38.49 -4.66 -47.50
CA ASP A 428 -38.96 -4.31 -48.84
C ASP A 428 -39.55 -5.55 -49.51
N LEU A 429 -38.93 -6.72 -49.30
CA LEU A 429 -39.49 -8.02 -49.68
C LEU A 429 -40.81 -8.33 -48.94
N ALA A 430 -40.91 -8.01 -47.64
CA ALA A 430 -42.11 -8.18 -46.85
C ALA A 430 -43.27 -7.34 -47.41
N VAL A 431 -43.01 -6.09 -47.80
CA VAL A 431 -44.00 -5.21 -48.42
C VAL A 431 -44.43 -5.72 -49.80
N GLU A 432 -43.49 -6.16 -50.64
CA GLU A 432 -43.77 -6.74 -51.97
C GLU A 432 -44.67 -7.99 -51.87
N LEU A 433 -44.55 -8.77 -50.79
CA LEU A 433 -45.26 -10.04 -50.59
C LEU A 433 -46.50 -9.94 -49.69
N GLY A 434 -46.78 -8.77 -49.09
CA GLY A 434 -47.85 -8.62 -48.09
C GLY A 434 -47.61 -9.45 -46.81
N LYS A 435 -46.34 -9.58 -46.41
CA LYS A 435 -45.88 -10.43 -45.30
C LYS A 435 -45.22 -9.61 -44.20
N GLU A 436 -44.86 -10.27 -43.10
CA GLU A 436 -44.17 -9.64 -41.99
C GLU A 436 -42.78 -10.23 -41.76
N VAL A 437 -41.84 -9.37 -41.38
CA VAL A 437 -40.46 -9.77 -41.04
C VAL A 437 -40.42 -10.67 -39.79
N SER A 438 -41.45 -10.62 -38.93
CA SER A 438 -41.65 -11.53 -37.79
C SER A 438 -41.59 -13.01 -38.20
N GLN A 439 -42.13 -13.35 -39.38
CA GLN A 439 -42.15 -14.72 -39.90
C GLN A 439 -40.73 -15.26 -40.20
N ILE A 440 -39.81 -14.37 -40.59
CA ILE A 440 -38.39 -14.70 -40.79
C ILE A 440 -37.71 -14.95 -39.43
N ARG A 441 -38.05 -14.17 -38.40
CA ARG A 441 -37.54 -14.39 -37.03
C ARG A 441 -37.93 -15.76 -36.50
N ASP A 442 -39.21 -16.12 -36.67
CA ASP A 442 -39.75 -17.39 -36.22
C ASP A 442 -39.16 -18.57 -36.99
N ALA A 443 -38.91 -18.41 -38.29
CA ALA A 443 -38.25 -19.43 -39.12
C ALA A 443 -36.79 -19.66 -38.70
N VAL A 444 -36.02 -18.59 -38.47
CA VAL A 444 -34.63 -18.69 -37.97
C VAL A 444 -34.61 -19.32 -36.58
N LYS A 445 -35.53 -18.95 -35.70
CA LYS A 445 -35.66 -19.55 -34.36
C LYS A 445 -35.88 -21.06 -34.43
N LYS A 446 -36.81 -21.52 -35.27
CA LYS A 446 -37.07 -22.95 -35.47
C LYS A 446 -35.88 -23.72 -36.05
N LEU A 447 -35.10 -23.09 -36.94
CA LEU A 447 -33.90 -23.72 -37.52
C LEU A 447 -32.77 -23.86 -36.50
N LEU A 448 -32.60 -22.86 -35.64
CA LEU A 448 -31.60 -22.92 -34.56
C LEU A 448 -32.00 -23.96 -33.49
N GLU A 449 -33.29 -24.06 -33.17
CA GLU A 449 -33.82 -25.10 -32.27
C GLU A 449 -33.68 -26.52 -32.84
N LYS A 450 -33.64 -26.68 -34.16
CA LYS A 450 -33.48 -27.97 -34.85
C LYS A 450 -32.02 -28.41 -35.00
N ASN A 451 -31.08 -27.46 -34.92
CA ASN A 451 -29.64 -27.67 -35.07
C ASN A 451 -28.87 -27.68 -33.73
N GLN A 452 -29.57 -27.53 -32.60
CA GLN A 452 -29.10 -27.86 -31.25
C GLN A 452 -29.49 -29.30 -30.91
#